data_AF-A0A851DFS5-F1
#
_entry.id   AF-A0A851DFS5-F1
#
_cell.length_a   1.000
_cell.length_b   1.000
_cell.length_c   1.000
_cell.angle_alpha   90.00
_cell.angle_beta   90.00
_cell.angle_gamma   90.00
#
_symmetry.space_group_name_H-M   'P 1'
#
loop_
_entity.id
_entity.type
_entity.pdbx_description
1 polymer ?
#
loop_
_entity_poly.entity_id
_entity_poly.type
_entity_poly.pdbx_seq_one_letter_code
_entity_poly.pdbx_strand_id
1 'polypeptide(L)'
;IVGNAWEWTSDWWAVHHAADEVHNPKGPSSGTDKVKKGGSYMCHKSYCYRYRCAARSQNTPDSSASNLGFRCAADASPEPR
;
A
#
# COMPACT_ATOMS: atom_id res chain seq x y z
N ILE A 1 4.35 5.32 -7.88
CA ILE A 1 3.10 5.36 -8.67
C ILE A 1 1.99 5.99 -7.83
N VAL A 2 1.07 6.76 -8.43
CA VAL A 2 -0.04 7.45 -7.73
C VAL A 2 -1.28 7.55 -8.63
N GLY A 3 -2.48 7.58 -8.04
CA GLY A 3 -3.76 7.75 -8.73
C GLY A 3 -4.31 6.48 -9.40
N ASN A 4 -5.38 6.65 -10.18
CA ASN A 4 -6.17 5.57 -10.82
C ASN A 4 -6.84 4.63 -9.81
N ALA A 5 -6.13 3.64 -9.28
CA ALA A 5 -6.64 2.76 -8.23
C ALA A 5 -5.70 2.78 -7.03
N TRP A 6 -6.26 2.69 -5.83
CA TRP A 6 -5.48 2.31 -4.66
C TRP A 6 -4.80 0.97 -4.92
N GLU A 7 -3.63 0.76 -4.35
CA GLU A 7 -2.88 -0.48 -4.54
C GLU A 7 -2.58 -1.13 -3.19
N TRP A 8 -3.00 -2.38 -3.04
CA TRP A 8 -2.63 -3.23 -1.91
C TRP A 8 -1.11 -3.47 -1.81
N THR A 9 -0.59 -3.59 -0.59
CA THR A 9 0.76 -4.13 -0.31
C THR A 9 0.68 -5.31 0.66
N SER A 10 1.80 -6.02 0.83
CA SER A 10 1.87 -7.19 1.70
C SER A 10 1.95 -6.84 3.20
N ASP A 11 2.28 -5.61 3.56
CA ASP A 11 2.49 -5.15 4.93
C ASP A 11 1.20 -5.09 5.75
N TRP A 12 1.32 -5.41 7.05
CA TRP A 12 0.31 -5.03 8.04
C TRP A 12 0.40 -3.52 8.36
N TRP A 13 -0.74 -2.89 8.62
CA TRP A 13 -0.80 -1.48 8.95
C TRP A 13 -0.37 -1.21 10.40
N ALA A 14 0.61 -0.31 10.55
CA ALA A 14 0.93 0.36 11.82
C ALA A 14 1.22 1.85 11.58
N VAL A 15 1.00 2.71 12.56
CA VAL A 15 1.34 4.15 12.47
C VAL A 15 2.67 4.50 13.11
N HIS A 16 3.19 3.63 13.98
CA HIS A 16 4.48 3.79 14.63
C HIS A 16 5.57 3.08 13.82
N HIS A 17 6.63 3.81 13.50
CA HIS A 17 7.81 3.31 12.78
C HIS A 17 9.06 3.69 13.57
N ALA A 18 10.01 2.78 13.70
CA ALA A 18 11.31 3.08 14.29
C ALA A 18 12.10 4.04 13.37
N ALA A 19 12.98 4.85 13.95
CA ALA A 19 13.87 5.73 13.18
C ALA A 19 15.13 5.00 12.69
N ASP A 20 15.33 3.76 13.13
CA ASP A 20 16.50 2.94 12.79
C ASP A 20 16.51 2.56 11.31
N GLU A 21 17.71 2.45 10.75
CA GLU A 21 17.89 1.92 9.41
C GLU A 21 17.55 0.43 9.39
N VAL A 22 16.72 0.02 8.43
CA VAL A 22 16.25 -1.36 8.27
C VAL A 22 16.44 -1.84 6.85
N HIS A 23 16.96 -3.05 6.70
CA HIS A 23 17.17 -3.70 5.42
C HIS A 23 15.94 -4.53 5.02
N ASN A 24 15.33 -4.22 3.88
CA ASN A 24 14.13 -4.88 3.35
C ASN A 24 12.99 -5.07 4.38
N PRO A 25 12.47 -3.96 4.97
CA PRO A 25 11.41 -4.04 5.97
C PRO A 25 10.14 -4.67 5.40
N LYS A 26 9.46 -5.50 6.20
CA LYS A 26 8.21 -6.21 5.84
C LYS A 26 6.98 -5.73 6.61
N GLY A 27 7.10 -4.60 7.30
CA GLY A 27 6.12 -4.11 8.26
C GLY A 27 6.05 -4.95 9.54
N PRO A 28 5.02 -4.73 10.38
CA PRO A 28 4.76 -5.54 11.59
C PRO A 28 4.45 -7.00 11.25
N SER A 29 4.68 -7.91 12.20
CA SER A 29 4.38 -9.34 12.04
C SER A 29 2.88 -9.67 12.10
N SER A 30 2.08 -8.82 12.72
CA SER A 30 0.63 -8.98 12.87
C SER A 30 -0.11 -7.64 12.78
N GLY A 31 -1.42 -7.71 12.50
CA GLY A 31 -2.30 -6.55 12.44
C GLY A 31 -3.71 -6.94 12.03
N THR A 32 -4.61 -5.96 12.02
CA THR A 32 -6.01 -6.11 11.58
C THR A 32 -6.20 -5.70 10.12
N ASP A 33 -5.45 -4.71 9.65
CA ASP A 33 -5.61 -4.10 8.33
C ASP A 33 -4.33 -4.21 7.51
N LYS A 34 -4.47 -4.34 6.19
CA LYS A 34 -3.34 -4.29 5.25
C LYS A 34 -3.12 -2.88 4.73
N VAL A 35 -1.87 -2.58 4.40
CA VAL A 35 -1.52 -1.27 3.85
C VAL A 35 -2.02 -1.17 2.40
N LYS A 36 -2.57 0.01 2.05
CA LYS A 36 -2.80 0.43 0.67
C LYS A 36 -2.16 1.80 0.39
N LYS A 37 -1.69 1.98 -0.84
CA LYS A 37 -0.88 3.14 -1.27
C LYS A 37 -1.41 3.75 -2.57
N GLY A 38 -0.90 4.94 -2.90
CA GLY A 38 -1.06 5.56 -4.23
C GLY A 38 -2.25 6.50 -4.40
N GLY A 39 -3.35 6.32 -3.66
CA GLY A 39 -4.59 7.04 -3.94
C GLY A 39 -5.32 6.48 -5.17
N SER A 40 -6.47 7.04 -5.53
CA SER A 40 -7.28 6.59 -6.67
C SER A 40 -7.81 7.76 -7.51
N TYR A 41 -8.59 7.47 -8.56
CA TYR A 41 -9.32 8.46 -9.36
C TYR A 41 -10.28 9.33 -8.52
N MET A 42 -10.61 8.89 -7.30
CA MET A 42 -11.44 9.64 -6.36
C MET A 42 -10.64 10.55 -5.42
N CYS A 43 -9.32 10.64 -5.51
CA CYS A 43 -8.56 11.49 -4.58
C CYS A 43 -8.54 12.96 -5.04
N HIS A 44 -8.76 13.88 -4.10
CA HIS A 44 -8.69 15.32 -4.34
C HIS A 44 -8.09 16.03 -3.12
N LYS A 45 -7.42 17.17 -3.32
CA LYS A 45 -6.75 17.94 -2.26
C LYS A 45 -7.69 18.32 -1.10
N SER A 46 -8.96 18.60 -1.39
CA SER A 46 -9.92 19.07 -0.39
C SER A 46 -10.37 18.03 0.63
N TYR A 47 -10.29 16.72 0.33
CA TYR A 47 -10.79 15.68 1.25
C TYR A 47 -9.92 14.42 1.32
N CYS A 48 -9.13 14.11 0.29
CA CYS A 48 -8.27 12.94 0.27
C CYS A 48 -6.97 13.24 -0.48
N TYR A 49 -6.07 13.96 0.19
CA TYR A 49 -4.76 14.32 -0.37
C TYR A 49 -3.73 13.18 -0.23
N ARG A 50 -4.06 12.02 -0.83
CA ARG A 50 -3.29 10.78 -0.72
C ARG A 50 -2.62 10.29 -2.02
N TYR A 51 -2.68 11.07 -3.10
CA TYR A 51 -1.86 10.86 -4.31
C TYR A 51 -0.40 11.31 -4.16
N ARG A 52 0.21 11.03 -3.00
CA ARG A 52 1.63 11.31 -2.69
C ARG A 52 2.31 9.98 -2.36
N CYS A 53 3.55 9.78 -2.79
CA CYS A 53 4.28 8.53 -2.52
C CYS A 53 4.36 8.21 -1.01
N ALA A 54 4.54 9.23 -0.17
CA ALA A 54 4.56 9.08 1.29
C ALA A 54 3.19 8.77 1.90
N ALA A 55 2.08 9.17 1.25
CA ALA A 55 0.74 8.94 1.78
C ALA A 55 0.42 7.45 1.85
N ARG A 56 -0.32 7.07 2.89
CA ARG A 56 -0.63 5.69 3.23
C ARG A 56 -2.00 5.60 3.90
N SER A 57 -2.68 4.50 3.67
CA SER A 57 -3.98 4.17 4.26
C SER A 57 -4.07 2.65 4.41
N GLN A 58 -5.19 2.16 4.91
CA GLN A 58 -5.42 0.76 5.18
C GLN A 58 -6.87 0.36 4.96
N ASN A 59 -7.11 -0.94 4.91
CA ASN A 59 -8.42 -1.59 4.96
C ASN A 59 -8.23 -3.02 5.50
N THR A 60 -9.31 -3.64 5.97
CA THR A 60 -9.29 -5.07 6.32
C THR A 60 -8.95 -5.91 5.08
N PRO A 61 -8.28 -7.07 5.21
CA PRO A 61 -7.81 -7.86 4.07
C PRO A 61 -8.92 -8.36 3.13
N ASP A 62 -10.15 -8.48 3.64
CA ASP A 62 -11.34 -8.92 2.93
C ASP A 62 -12.13 -7.77 2.28
N SER A 63 -11.74 -6.51 2.54
CA SER A 63 -12.36 -5.34 1.92
C SER A 63 -12.12 -5.30 0.41
N SER A 64 -13.18 -4.97 -0.34
CA SER A 64 -13.09 -4.62 -1.76
C SER A 64 -13.83 -3.31 -2.04
N ALA A 65 -13.41 -2.57 -3.07
CA ALA A 65 -14.03 -1.32 -3.48
C ALA A 65 -13.75 -1.03 -4.96
N SER A 66 -14.62 -0.25 -5.60
CA SER A 66 -14.52 0.14 -7.02
C SER A 66 -13.30 1.00 -7.39
N ASN A 67 -12.48 1.37 -6.41
CA ASN A 67 -11.29 2.20 -6.58
C ASN A 67 -10.03 1.59 -5.99
N LEU A 68 -10.03 0.27 -5.73
CA LEU A 68 -8.94 -0.49 -5.11
C LEU A 68 -8.57 -1.69 -5.97
N GLY A 69 -7.30 -1.76 -6.35
CA GLY A 69 -6.68 -2.87 -7.07
C GLY A 69 -5.31 -3.22 -6.47
N PHE A 70 -4.43 -3.79 -7.28
CA PHE A 70 -3.06 -4.13 -6.87
C PHE A 70 -2.14 -4.28 -8.09
N ARG A 71 -0.83 -4.31 -7.84
CA ARG A 71 0.19 -4.75 -8.79
C ARG A 71 1.10 -5.75 -8.10
N CYS A 72 1.73 -6.62 -8.88
CA CYS A 72 2.66 -7.62 -8.36
C CYS A 72 4.11 -7.12 -8.38
N ALA A 73 4.94 -7.76 -7.57
CA ALA A 73 6.40 -7.66 -7.61
C ALA A 73 6.98 -9.09 -7.57
N ALA A 74 8.24 -9.25 -7.95
CA ALA A 74 8.97 -10.51 -7.91
C ALA A 74 10.43 -10.25 -7.47
N ASP A 75 11.02 -11.19 -6.74
CA ASP A 75 12.40 -11.08 -6.23
C ASP A 75 13.43 -11.08 -7.37
N ALA A 76 13.18 -11.87 -8.41
CA ALA A 76 13.95 -11.93 -9.64
C ALA A 76 12.98 -12.07 -10.83
N SER A 77 13.48 -11.81 -12.04
CA SER A 77 12.70 -12.11 -13.25
C SER A 77 12.31 -13.57 -13.24
N PRO A 78 11.05 -13.93 -13.54
CA PRO A 78 10.71 -15.32 -13.77
C PRO A 78 11.57 -15.84 -14.93
N GLU A 79 12.16 -17.03 -14.78
CA GLU A 79 12.82 -17.72 -15.90
C GLU A 79 11.83 -17.82 -17.07
N PRO A 80 12.27 -17.53 -18.31
CA PRO A 80 11.41 -17.73 -19.47
C PRO A 80 11.00 -19.21 -19.51
N ARG A 81 9.69 -19.45 -19.54
CA ARG A 81 9.13 -20.79 -19.73
C ARG A 81 9.41 -21.28 -21.15
#